data_AF-A0AAV2YUJ7-F1
#
_entry.id   AF-A0AAV2YUJ7-F1
#
_cell.length_a   1.000
_cell.length_b   1.000
_cell.length_c   1.000
_cell.angle_alpha   90.00
_cell.angle_beta   90.00
_cell.angle_gamma   90.00
#
_symmetry.space_group_name_H-M   'P 1'
#
loop_
_entity.id
_entity.type
_entity.pdbx_description
1 polymer ?
#
loop_
_entity_poly.entity_id
_entity_poly.type
_entity_poly.pdbx_seq_one_letter_code
_entity_poly.pdbx_strand_id
1 'polypeptide(L)'
;MTWAECQRQSMALYRRILRESRRLEPDAREYYRRFARSAQGFIGHSDETDPHRIHEIHRRVEQDMDWILRKYTGTGLQGDTPDEPQR
;
A
#
# COMPACT_ATOMS: atom_id res chain seq x y z
N MET A 1 3.65 3.67 19.78
CA MET A 1 2.52 3.88 18.85
C MET A 1 1.24 3.56 19.59
N THR A 2 0.29 4.49 19.62
CA THR A 2 -1.06 4.25 20.14
C THR A 2 -1.91 3.56 19.08
N TRP A 3 -2.97 2.87 19.48
CA TRP A 3 -3.91 2.23 18.56
C TRP A 3 -4.51 3.23 17.55
N ALA A 4 -4.81 4.45 18.00
CA ALA A 4 -5.29 5.54 17.16
C ALA A 4 -4.28 5.95 16.08
N GLU A 5 -2.97 5.92 16.37
CA GLU A 5 -1.92 6.20 15.38
C GLU A 5 -1.83 5.10 14.33
N CYS A 6 -1.86 3.83 14.74
CA CYS A 6 -1.86 2.69 13.83
C CYS A 6 -3.07 2.74 12.89
N GLN A 7 -4.26 3.03 13.42
CA GLN A 7 -5.47 3.13 12.61
C GLN A 7 -5.42 4.29 11.59
N ARG A 8 -4.91 5.46 12.00
CA ARG A 8 -4.70 6.59 11.08
C ARG A 8 -3.71 6.23 9.96
N GLN A 9 -2.61 5.58 10.29
CA GLN A 9 -1.60 5.15 9.30
C GLN A 9 -2.17 4.10 8.34
N SER A 10 -2.90 3.10 8.84
CA SER A 10 -3.59 2.10 8.00
C SER A 10 -4.54 2.76 7.00
N MET A 11 -5.34 3.73 7.45
CA MET A 11 -6.25 4.46 6.57
C MET A 11 -5.51 5.33 5.54
N ALA A 12 -4.42 5.97 5.93
CA ALA A 12 -3.59 6.76 5.00
C ALA A 12 -2.99 5.87 3.91
N LEU A 13 -2.44 4.71 4.29
CA LEU A 13 -1.89 3.72 3.37
C LEU A 13 -2.97 3.20 2.41
N TYR A 14 -4.14 2.82 2.92
CA TYR A 14 -5.26 2.38 2.08
C TYR A 14 -5.66 3.43 1.02
N ARG A 15 -5.78 4.70 1.43
CA ARG A 15 -6.08 5.80 0.49
C ARG A 15 -4.96 5.98 -0.54
N ARG A 16 -3.70 5.87 -0.12
CA ARG A 16 -2.53 5.93 -1.03
C ARG A 16 -2.62 4.84 -2.09
N ILE A 17 -2.88 3.60 -1.71
CA ILE A 17 -3.03 2.46 -2.65
C ILE A 17 -4.13 2.71 -3.67
N LEU A 18 -5.29 3.21 -3.23
CA LEU A 18 -6.39 3.54 -4.13
C LEU A 18 -6.08 4.71 -5.08
N ARG A 19 -5.17 5.60 -4.70
CA ARG A 19 -4.69 6.69 -5.55
C ARG A 19 -3.67 6.17 -6.56
N GLU A 20 -2.65 5.47 -6.09
CA GLU A 20 -1.56 4.96 -6.93
C GLU A 20 -2.04 3.90 -7.93
N SER A 21 -3.02 3.06 -7.55
CA SER A 21 -3.65 2.11 -8.49
C SER A 21 -4.33 2.79 -9.69
N ARG A 22 -4.64 4.09 -9.64
CA ARG A 22 -5.14 4.84 -10.81
C ARG A 22 -4.09 5.02 -11.91
N ARG A 23 -2.82 4.78 -11.63
CA ARG A 23 -1.74 4.80 -12.63
C ARG A 23 -1.69 3.50 -13.44
N LEU A 24 -2.28 2.42 -12.92
CA LEU A 24 -2.35 1.14 -13.60
C LEU A 24 -3.37 1.18 -14.74
N GLU A 25 -3.17 0.34 -15.75
CA GLU A 25 -4.15 0.05 -16.79
C GLU A 25 -5.48 -0.45 -16.20
N PRO A 26 -6.62 -0.29 -16.90
CA PRO A 26 -7.95 -0.57 -16.37
C PRO A 26 -8.10 -1.95 -15.72
N ASP A 27 -7.60 -3.00 -16.39
CA ASP A 27 -7.74 -4.38 -15.93
C ASP A 27 -6.93 -4.65 -14.65
N ALA A 28 -5.66 -4.21 -14.63
CA ALA A 28 -4.80 -4.32 -13.45
C ALA A 28 -5.33 -3.47 -12.29
N ARG A 29 -5.79 -2.25 -12.58
CA ARG A 29 -6.37 -1.33 -11.60
C ARG A 29 -7.57 -1.94 -10.88
N GLU A 30 -8.49 -2.55 -11.61
CA GLU A 30 -9.67 -3.16 -11.00
C GLU A 30 -9.29 -4.34 -10.10
N TYR A 31 -8.41 -5.22 -10.59
CA TYR A 31 -7.91 -6.36 -9.83
C TYR A 31 -7.30 -5.93 -8.48
N TYR A 32 -6.35 -5.00 -8.50
CA TYR A 32 -5.67 -4.58 -7.26
C TYR A 32 -6.58 -3.78 -6.32
N ARG A 33 -7.57 -3.03 -6.84
CA ARG A 33 -8.57 -2.36 -5.98
C ARG A 33 -9.52 -3.35 -5.32
N ARG A 34 -9.90 -4.43 -6.01
CA ARG A 34 -10.69 -5.52 -5.40
C ARG A 34 -9.86 -6.25 -4.36
N PHE A 35 -8.60 -6.54 -4.67
CA PHE A 35 -7.67 -7.20 -3.74
C PHE A 35 -7.47 -6.37 -2.45
N ALA A 36 -7.18 -5.07 -2.57
CA ALA A 36 -7.00 -4.20 -1.40
C ALA A 36 -8.24 -4.14 -0.48
N ARG A 37 -9.43 -4.34 -1.04
CA ARG A 37 -10.72 -4.36 -0.33
C ARG A 37 -11.16 -5.73 0.14
N SER A 38 -10.45 -6.80 -0.21
CA SER A 38 -10.88 -8.16 0.11
C SER A 38 -10.42 -8.57 1.52
N ALA A 39 -10.92 -9.72 1.97
CA ALA A 39 -10.43 -10.40 3.17
C ALA A 39 -8.95 -10.84 3.08
N GLN A 40 -8.35 -10.83 1.88
CA GLN A 40 -6.91 -11.06 1.70
C GLN A 40 -6.09 -9.76 1.74
N GLY A 41 -6.76 -8.61 1.73
CA GLY A 41 -6.16 -7.28 1.85
C GLY A 41 -6.47 -6.65 3.21
N PHE A 42 -6.91 -5.39 3.22
CA PHE A 42 -7.09 -4.62 4.47
C PHE A 42 -8.16 -5.19 5.41
N ILE A 43 -9.21 -5.83 4.88
CA ILE A 43 -10.29 -6.37 5.72
C ILE A 43 -9.79 -7.55 6.55
N GLY A 44 -8.89 -8.38 6.01
CA GLY A 44 -8.33 -9.54 6.71
C GLY A 44 -7.44 -9.20 7.91
N HIS A 45 -7.00 -7.95 8.01
CA HIS A 45 -6.15 -7.45 9.09
C HIS A 45 -6.88 -6.44 9.99
N SER A 46 -8.21 -6.33 9.89
CA SER A 46 -8.98 -5.33 10.64
C SER A 46 -9.03 -5.58 12.15
N ASP A 47 -8.90 -6.84 12.58
CA ASP A 47 -8.84 -7.25 13.99
C ASP A 47 -7.40 -7.30 14.55
N GLU A 48 -6.38 -6.98 13.74
CA GLU A 48 -5.00 -6.93 14.21
C GLU A 48 -4.83 -5.72 15.14
N THR A 49 -4.32 -5.98 16.35
CA THR A 49 -4.15 -4.98 17.41
C THR A 49 -2.70 -4.81 17.83
N ASP A 50 -1.81 -5.74 17.45
CA ASP A 50 -0.38 -5.62 17.71
C ASP A 50 0.24 -4.56 16.79
N PRO A 51 0.74 -3.43 17.35
CA PRO A 51 1.35 -2.36 16.56
C PRO A 51 2.54 -2.83 15.71
N HIS A 52 3.30 -3.83 16.17
CA HIS A 52 4.44 -4.36 15.41
C HIS A 52 3.97 -5.09 14.16
N ARG A 53 2.96 -5.95 14.31
CA ARG A 53 2.34 -6.69 13.20
C ARG A 53 1.68 -5.76 12.20
N ILE A 54 0.95 -4.74 12.66
CA ILE A 54 0.37 -3.71 11.80
C ILE A 54 1.47 -3.04 10.96
N HIS A 55 2.60 -2.69 11.57
CA HIS A 55 3.71 -2.06 10.87
C HIS A 55 4.38 -2.99 9.84
N GLU A 56 4.56 -4.28 10.16
CA GLU A 56 5.05 -5.28 9.21
C GLU A 56 4.13 -5.42 8.00
N ILE A 57 2.82 -5.48 8.22
CA ILE A 57 1.79 -5.55 7.17
C ILE A 57 1.88 -4.30 6.29
N HIS A 58 2.00 -3.11 6.89
CA HIS A 58 2.14 -1.85 6.14
C HIS A 58 3.36 -1.88 5.23
N ARG A 59 4.53 -2.25 5.76
CA ARG A 59 5.77 -2.34 4.97
C ARG A 59 5.66 -3.34 3.83
N ARG A 60 4.99 -4.48 4.06
CA ARG A 60 4.80 -5.49 3.03
C ARG A 60 3.92 -4.96 1.90
N VAL A 61 2.81 -4.33 2.25
CA VAL A 61 1.88 -3.75 1.28
C VAL A 61 2.54 -2.63 0.47
N GLU A 62 3.38 -1.80 1.10
CA GLU A 62 4.16 -0.79 0.37
C GLU A 62 5.14 -1.41 -0.62
N GLN A 63 5.86 -2.46 -0.23
CA GLN A 63 6.77 -3.17 -1.14
C GLN A 63 6.04 -3.82 -2.30
N ASP A 64 4.93 -4.50 -2.03
CA ASP A 64 4.11 -5.14 -3.06
C ASP A 64 3.60 -4.09 -4.06
N MET A 65 3.12 -2.94 -3.56
CA MET A 65 2.64 -1.85 -4.41
C MET A 65 3.74 -1.17 -5.22
N ASP A 66 4.92 -0.97 -4.64
CA ASP A 66 6.07 -0.44 -5.39
C ASP A 66 6.45 -1.37 -6.54
N TRP A 67 6.52 -2.67 -6.28
CA TRP A 67 6.81 -3.68 -7.30
C TRP A 67 5.73 -3.72 -8.39
N ILE A 68 4.45 -3.69 -8.01
CA ILE A 68 3.33 -3.64 -8.96
C ILE A 68 3.44 -2.40 -9.85
N LEU A 69 3.63 -1.21 -9.26
CA LEU A 69 3.71 0.03 -10.03
C LEU A 69 4.91 0.03 -10.98
N ARG A 70 6.08 -0.43 -10.54
CA ARG A 70 7.26 -0.58 -11.42
C ARG A 70 6.96 -1.53 -12.57
N LYS A 71 6.32 -2.66 -12.29
CA LYS A 71 5.99 -3.69 -13.28
C LYS A 71 5.04 -3.19 -14.37
N TYR A 72 4.02 -2.42 -14.00
CA TYR A 72 2.95 -2.01 -14.92
C TYR A 72 3.07 -0.58 -15.45
N THR A 73 3.84 0.29 -14.80
CA THR A 73 3.95 1.72 -15.17
C THR A 73 5.38 2.18 -15.39
N GLY A 74 6.36 1.29 -15.22
CA GLY A 74 7.80 1.62 -15.27
C GLY A 74 8.28 2.52 -14.14
N THR A 75 7.40 2.94 -13.23
CA THR A 75 7.68 3.91 -12.16
C THR A 75 7.12 3.39 -10.84
N GLY A 76 7.87 3.52 -9.74
CA GLY A 76 7.49 2.99 -8.42
C GLY A 76 6.42 3.82 -7.70
N LEU A 77 6.20 3.50 -6.43
CA LEU A 77 5.48 4.38 -5.50
C LEU A 77 6.20 5.73 -5.49
N GLN A 78 5.48 6.82 -5.77
CA GLN A 78 6.03 8.14 -5.53
C GLN A 78 6.16 8.30 -4.01
N GLY A 79 7.41 8.33 -3.54
CA GLY A 79 7.75 8.93 -2.27
C GLY A 79 7.98 10.42 -2.48
N ASP A 80 7.68 11.24 -1.48
CA ASP A 80 8.54 12.38 -1.21
C ASP A 80 9.95 11.83 -0.97
N THR A 81 10.72 11.63 -2.04
CA THR A 81 12.13 11.26 -1.96
C THR A 81 12.92 12.54 -2.26
N PRO A 82 13.70 13.08 -1.30
CA PRO A 82 14.88 13.83 -1.70
C PRO A 82 15.79 12.83 -2.42
N ASP A 83 16.05 13.13 -3.68
CA ASP A 83 17.17 12.68 -4.51
C ASP A 83 18.10 11.64 -3.88
N GLU A 84 18.13 10.43 -4.44
CA GLU A 84 19.35 9.62 -4.39
C GLU A 84 19.63 9.01 -5.77
N PRO A 85 20.78 9.33 -6.39
CA PRO A 85 21.12 8.90 -7.73
C PRO A 85 21.63 7.45 -7.69
N GLN A 86 21.03 6.56 -8.48
CA GLN A 86 21.58 5.22 -8.65
C GLN A 86 22.71 5.26 -9.69
N ARG A 87 23.93 5.02 -9.19
CA ARG A 87 25.15 4.68 -9.95
C ARG A 87 25.06 3.31 -10.61
#